data_AF-A0A959STS2-F1
#
_entry.id   AF-A0A959STS2-F1
#
_cell.length_a   1.000
_cell.length_b   1.000
_cell.length_c   1.000
_cell.angle_alpha   90.00
_cell.angle_beta   90.00
_cell.angle_gamma   90.00
#
_symmetry.space_group_name_H-M   'P 1'
#
loop_
_entity.id
_entity.type
_entity.pdbx_description
1 polymer ?
#
loop_
_entity_poly.entity_id
_entity_poly.type
_entity_poly.pdbx_seq_one_letter_code
_entity_poly.pdbx_strand_id
1 'polypeptide(L)'
;MKKILLLLIIIAVIPSFLFAQKIIPIEYKGTKYEVLDMTATGRIQWGGYTQIPANAARSESDGASNTRAIVAAVGNNDDYEGRPYPAKICSEATNGGKDDWYLPSKEEADAIYAFKEKFAVEERGTIWTSTEATGTQAFTKYWYTGAFYKNAKVESHNFVCIRKVE
;
A
#
# COMPACT_ATOMS: atom_id res chain seq x y z
N MET A 1 -23.98 51.91 12.51
CA MET A 1 -22.68 51.47 11.97
C MET A 1 -22.53 49.96 12.17
N LYS A 2 -22.97 49.13 11.22
CA LYS A 2 -22.80 47.67 11.28
C LYS A 2 -21.47 47.32 10.60
N LYS A 3 -20.47 46.90 11.37
CA LYS A 3 -19.22 46.35 10.85
C LYS A 3 -19.51 44.94 10.34
N ILE A 4 -19.52 44.76 9.02
CA ILE A 4 -19.57 43.43 8.40
C ILE A 4 -18.17 42.86 8.49
N LEU A 5 -18.02 41.79 9.27
CA LEU A 5 -16.80 41.02 9.43
C LEU A 5 -16.61 40.16 8.17
N LEU A 6 -15.64 40.52 7.32
CA LEU A 6 -15.26 39.72 6.16
C LEU A 6 -14.50 38.48 6.67
N LEU A 7 -15.16 37.31 6.64
CA LEU A 7 -14.52 36.04 6.98
C LEU A 7 -13.61 35.62 5.81
N LEU A 8 -12.31 35.89 5.93
CA LEU A 8 -11.30 35.35 5.02
C LEU A 8 -11.19 33.84 5.22
N ILE A 9 -11.82 33.07 4.34
CA ILE A 9 -11.59 31.64 4.24
C ILE A 9 -10.21 31.46 3.62
N ILE A 10 -9.20 31.28 4.47
CA ILE A 10 -7.88 30.84 4.04
C ILE A 10 -8.02 29.36 3.69
N ILE A 11 -8.26 29.07 2.40
CA ILE A 11 -8.06 27.73 1.87
C ILE A 11 -6.56 27.49 1.96
N ALA A 12 -6.13 26.76 2.99
CA ALA A 12 -4.78 26.23 3.06
C ALA A 12 -4.65 25.24 1.90
N VAL A 13 -4.15 25.72 0.75
CA VAL A 13 -3.62 24.86 -0.29
C VAL A 13 -2.35 24.28 0.32
N ILE A 14 -2.50 23.14 1.00
CA ILE A 14 -1.36 22.31 1.36
C ILE A 14 -0.62 22.10 0.04
N PRO A 15 0.66 22.47 -0.09
CA PRO A 15 1.40 22.17 -1.29
C PRO A 15 1.43 20.65 -1.36
N SER A 16 0.54 20.09 -2.18
CA SER A 16 0.62 18.71 -2.61
C SER A 16 1.97 18.62 -3.29
N PHE A 17 2.97 18.09 -2.58
CA PHE A 17 4.17 17.60 -3.21
C PHE A 17 3.69 16.58 -4.23
N LEU A 18 3.53 17.05 -5.47
CA LEU A 18 3.41 16.24 -6.66
C LEU A 18 4.77 15.58 -6.83
N PHE A 19 5.08 14.62 -5.95
CA PHE A 19 5.90 13.51 -6.39
C PHE A 19 5.14 12.96 -7.58
N ALA A 20 5.70 13.09 -8.78
CA ALA A 20 5.12 12.48 -9.97
C ALA A 20 5.03 10.98 -9.67
N GLN A 21 3.85 10.54 -9.25
CA GLN A 21 3.64 9.21 -8.73
C GLN A 21 3.82 8.26 -9.91
N LYS A 22 4.90 7.48 -9.85
CA LYS A 22 5.41 6.75 -11.00
C LYS A 22 4.63 5.45 -11.15
N ILE A 23 3.78 5.38 -12.18
CA ILE A 23 3.17 4.12 -12.61
C ILE A 23 4.18 3.38 -13.49
N ILE A 24 4.51 2.15 -13.09
CA ILE A 24 5.54 1.33 -13.70
C ILE A 24 4.89 0.09 -14.31
N PRO A 25 4.84 -0.05 -15.65
CA PRO A 25 4.39 -1.28 -16.27
C PRO A 25 5.44 -2.38 -16.12
N ILE A 26 4.97 -3.58 -15.77
CA ILE A 26 5.76 -4.81 -15.69
C ILE A 26 4.99 -5.98 -16.32
N GLU A 27 5.72 -6.97 -16.81
CA GLU A 27 5.13 -8.23 -17.29
C GLU A 27 5.91 -9.38 -16.68
N TYR A 28 5.22 -10.23 -15.92
CA TYR A 28 5.83 -11.34 -15.20
C TYR A 28 5.07 -12.62 -15.51
N LYS A 29 5.77 -13.61 -16.07
CA LYS A 29 5.20 -14.92 -16.46
C LYS A 29 3.92 -14.79 -17.30
N GLY A 30 3.90 -13.84 -18.24
CA GLY A 30 2.76 -13.58 -19.14
C GLY A 30 1.59 -12.79 -18.52
N THR A 31 1.68 -12.40 -17.24
CA THR A 31 0.71 -11.47 -16.63
C THR A 31 1.26 -10.06 -16.64
N LYS A 32 0.46 -9.11 -17.14
CA LYS A 32 0.80 -7.69 -17.14
C LYS A 32 0.27 -7.02 -15.89
N TYR A 33 1.11 -6.18 -15.30
CA TYR A 33 0.74 -5.35 -14.16
C TYR A 33 1.17 -3.92 -14.38
N GLU A 34 0.47 -3.02 -13.71
CA GLU A 34 0.97 -1.68 -13.42
C GLU A 34 1.24 -1.60 -11.93
N VAL A 35 2.37 -0.99 -11.57
CA VAL A 35 2.78 -0.79 -10.18
C VAL A 35 2.87 0.70 -9.89
N LEU A 36 2.09 1.17 -8.93
CA LEU A 36 2.16 2.53 -8.42
C LEU A 36 3.24 2.61 -7.35
N ASP A 37 4.34 3.31 -7.66
CA ASP A 37 5.45 3.48 -6.73
C ASP A 37 5.05 4.42 -5.57
N MET A 38 4.87 3.84 -4.38
CA MET A 38 4.53 4.56 -3.15
C MET A 38 5.74 4.79 -2.24
N THR A 39 6.95 4.40 -2.66
CA THR A 39 8.12 4.34 -1.78
C THR A 39 8.58 5.72 -1.29
N ALA A 40 8.32 6.77 -2.06
CA ALA A 40 8.57 8.16 -1.68
C ALA A 40 7.59 8.70 -0.60
N THR A 41 6.47 8.01 -0.34
CA THR A 41 5.48 8.46 0.67
C THR A 41 5.88 8.14 2.10
N GLY A 42 6.99 7.42 2.29
CA GLY A 42 7.49 7.00 3.59
C GLY A 42 7.02 5.60 3.99
N ARG A 43 7.52 5.16 5.15
CA ARG A 43 7.25 3.82 5.70
C ARG A 43 6.07 3.89 6.66
N ILE A 44 5.14 2.94 6.53
CA ILE A 44 3.91 2.92 7.35
C ILE A 44 3.63 1.51 7.89
N GLN A 45 2.79 1.45 8.92
CA GLN A 45 2.35 0.22 9.58
C GLN A 45 1.31 -0.52 8.74
N TRP A 46 1.18 -1.83 8.90
CA TRP A 46 0.34 -2.67 8.02
C TRP A 46 -1.17 -2.39 8.13
N GLY A 47 -1.61 -1.85 9.28
CA GLY A 47 -3.01 -1.52 9.58
C GLY A 47 -3.73 -2.65 10.31
N GLY A 48 -4.38 -2.34 11.44
CA GLY A 48 -4.93 -3.34 12.36
C GLY A 48 -3.85 -4.25 12.97
N TYR A 49 -3.94 -4.56 14.27
CA TYR A 49 -2.97 -5.46 14.93
C TYR A 49 -3.64 -6.73 15.47
N THR A 50 -4.71 -7.14 14.81
CA THR A 50 -5.45 -8.37 15.05
C THR A 50 -5.55 -9.21 13.76
N GLN A 51 -5.96 -10.47 13.93
CA GLN A 51 -6.19 -11.40 12.83
C GLN A 51 -7.34 -10.93 11.94
N ILE A 52 -7.09 -10.82 10.63
CA ILE A 52 -8.16 -10.59 9.66
C ILE A 52 -9.12 -11.79 9.72
N PRO A 53 -10.45 -11.56 9.88
CA PRO A 53 -11.43 -12.62 10.05
C PRO A 53 -11.40 -13.67 8.94
N ALA A 54 -11.74 -14.91 9.30
CA ALA A 54 -11.81 -16.06 8.38
C ALA A 54 -10.50 -16.34 7.60
N ASN A 55 -9.35 -15.82 8.04
CA ASN A 55 -8.08 -15.88 7.33
C ASN A 55 -8.17 -15.26 5.91
N ALA A 56 -9.06 -14.29 5.71
CA ALA A 56 -9.41 -13.75 4.40
C ALA A 56 -8.28 -12.95 3.71
N ALA A 57 -7.23 -12.59 4.45
CA ALA A 57 -6.04 -11.91 3.93
C ALA A 57 -4.82 -12.85 3.76
N ARG A 58 -5.00 -14.17 3.65
CA ARG A 58 -3.89 -15.14 3.52
C ARG A 58 -3.61 -15.64 2.11
N SER A 59 -4.28 -15.11 1.09
CA SER A 59 -3.97 -15.51 -0.29
C SER A 59 -2.53 -15.13 -0.63
N GLU A 60 -1.79 -16.05 -1.25
CA GLU A 60 -0.43 -15.76 -1.72
C GLU A 60 -0.41 -15.10 -3.10
N SER A 61 -1.51 -15.16 -3.85
CA SER A 61 -1.60 -14.79 -5.28
C SER A 61 -2.70 -13.78 -5.64
N ASP A 62 -3.58 -13.46 -4.68
CA ASP A 62 -4.71 -12.56 -4.87
C ASP A 62 -4.66 -11.39 -3.90
N GLY A 63 -3.81 -10.42 -4.21
CA GLY A 63 -3.65 -9.21 -3.40
C GLY A 63 -4.90 -8.35 -3.41
N ALA A 64 -5.73 -8.41 -4.45
CA ALA A 64 -6.97 -7.67 -4.54
C ALA A 64 -7.99 -8.16 -3.51
N SER A 65 -8.20 -9.47 -3.42
CA SER A 65 -9.07 -10.07 -2.40
C SER A 65 -8.54 -9.84 -0.99
N ASN A 66 -7.23 -10.01 -0.76
CA ASN A 66 -6.63 -9.71 0.53
C ASN A 66 -6.85 -8.25 0.94
N THR A 67 -6.60 -7.31 0.02
CA THR A 67 -6.74 -5.86 0.27
C THR A 67 -8.18 -5.51 0.65
N ARG A 68 -9.17 -6.04 -0.08
CA ARG A 68 -10.59 -5.86 0.28
C ARG A 68 -10.91 -6.38 1.68
N ALA A 69 -10.39 -7.56 2.03
CA ALA A 69 -10.61 -8.15 3.36
C ALA A 69 -9.97 -7.32 4.48
N ILE A 70 -8.75 -6.80 4.26
CA ILE A 70 -8.06 -5.93 5.22
C ILE A 70 -8.86 -4.64 5.41
N VAL A 71 -9.25 -3.96 4.33
CA VAL A 71 -10.00 -2.70 4.41
C VAL A 71 -11.36 -2.89 5.09
N ALA A 72 -12.06 -3.99 4.80
CA ALA A 72 -13.33 -4.30 5.45
C ALA A 72 -13.19 -4.55 6.96
N ALA A 73 -12.10 -5.19 7.39
CA ALA A 73 -11.87 -5.53 8.80
C ALA A 73 -11.26 -4.37 9.61
N VAL A 74 -10.33 -3.63 9.02
CA VAL A 74 -9.59 -2.55 9.69
C VAL A 74 -10.35 -1.22 9.61
N GLY A 75 -11.14 -0.99 8.55
CA GLY A 75 -11.96 0.21 8.39
C GLY A 75 -11.13 1.49 8.38
N ASN A 76 -11.48 2.43 9.25
CA ASN A 76 -10.72 3.67 9.45
C ASN A 76 -9.49 3.52 10.33
N ASN A 77 -9.22 2.32 10.85
CA ASN A 77 -8.14 2.07 11.80
C ASN A 77 -8.32 2.87 13.12
N ASP A 78 -9.58 3.00 13.57
CA ASP A 78 -9.97 3.88 14.70
C ASP A 78 -9.30 3.49 16.02
N ASP A 79 -9.11 2.19 16.27
CA ASP A 79 -8.39 1.65 17.44
C ASP A 79 -6.92 2.13 17.52
N TYR A 80 -6.40 2.70 16.42
CA TYR A 80 -5.04 3.20 16.28
C TYR A 80 -5.03 4.63 15.76
N GLU A 81 -5.92 5.48 16.27
CA GLU A 81 -5.96 6.93 16.01
C GLU A 81 -6.19 7.29 14.53
N GLY A 82 -6.82 6.38 13.77
CA GLY A 82 -7.05 6.59 12.35
C GLY A 82 -5.77 6.58 11.50
N ARG A 83 -4.68 5.97 12.00
CA ARG A 83 -3.40 5.93 11.28
C ARG A 83 -3.58 5.32 9.88
N PRO A 84 -3.02 5.95 8.83
CA PRO A 84 -3.13 5.43 7.48
C PRO A 84 -2.38 4.10 7.34
N TYR A 85 -2.86 3.22 6.47
CA TYR A 85 -2.27 1.90 6.24
C TYR A 85 -2.30 1.51 4.75
N PRO A 86 -1.34 0.70 4.27
CA PRO A 86 -1.10 0.47 2.85
C PRO A 86 -2.32 -0.03 2.08
N ALA A 87 -3.05 -1.01 2.63
CA ALA A 87 -4.19 -1.62 1.96
C ALA A 87 -5.28 -0.58 1.62
N LYS A 88 -5.59 0.33 2.57
CA LYS A 88 -6.56 1.41 2.36
C LYS A 88 -6.07 2.43 1.34
N ILE A 89 -4.83 2.88 1.49
CA ILE A 89 -4.22 3.84 0.55
C ILE A 89 -4.26 3.28 -0.88
N CYS A 90 -3.91 2.00 -1.06
CA CYS A 90 -3.98 1.38 -2.37
C CYS A 90 -5.41 1.25 -2.87
N SER A 91 -6.37 0.82 -2.03
CA SER A 91 -7.78 0.68 -2.46
C SER A 91 -8.47 2.01 -2.81
N GLU A 92 -7.96 3.13 -2.29
CA GLU A 92 -8.52 4.47 -2.54
C GLU A 92 -7.74 5.24 -3.62
N ALA A 93 -6.65 4.67 -4.14
CA ALA A 93 -5.83 5.32 -5.16
C ALA A 93 -6.62 5.45 -6.47
N THR A 94 -6.57 6.64 -7.08
CA THR A 94 -7.19 6.94 -8.40
C THR A 94 -6.14 7.28 -9.46
N ASN A 95 -4.88 6.89 -9.21
CA ASN A 95 -3.73 7.28 -10.03
C ASN A 95 -3.85 6.77 -11.46
N GLY A 96 -3.50 7.62 -12.44
CA GLY A 96 -3.63 7.29 -13.85
C GLY A 96 -5.08 7.13 -14.33
N GLY A 97 -6.08 7.59 -13.55
CA GLY A 97 -7.49 7.39 -13.85
C GLY A 97 -7.96 5.96 -13.63
N LYS A 98 -7.28 5.20 -12.77
CA LYS A 98 -7.55 3.80 -12.42
C LYS A 98 -7.93 3.70 -10.95
N ASP A 99 -8.93 2.89 -10.61
CA ASP A 99 -9.54 2.74 -9.28
C ASP A 99 -9.47 1.29 -8.75
N ASP A 100 -8.73 0.42 -9.45
CA ASP A 100 -8.56 -1.00 -9.18
C ASP A 100 -7.17 -1.34 -8.57
N TRP A 101 -6.55 -0.36 -7.91
CA TRP A 101 -5.29 -0.54 -7.22
C TRP A 101 -5.46 -1.32 -5.91
N TYR A 102 -4.46 -2.14 -5.58
CA TYR A 102 -4.46 -2.91 -4.33
C TYR A 102 -3.04 -3.17 -3.82
N LEU A 103 -2.91 -3.57 -2.55
CA LEU A 103 -1.62 -3.95 -1.97
C LEU A 103 -1.23 -5.36 -2.45
N PRO A 104 -0.01 -5.56 -3.02
CA PRO A 104 0.37 -6.82 -3.65
C PRO A 104 0.38 -7.98 -2.66
N SER A 105 -0.07 -9.15 -3.08
CA SER A 105 0.19 -10.42 -2.38
C SER A 105 1.67 -10.83 -2.47
N LYS A 106 2.06 -11.94 -1.84
CA LYS A 106 3.43 -12.48 -1.95
C LYS A 106 3.88 -12.72 -3.40
N GLU A 107 3.09 -13.42 -4.21
CA GLU A 107 3.45 -13.74 -5.60
C GLU A 107 3.50 -12.48 -6.48
N GLU A 108 2.65 -11.49 -6.20
CA GLU A 108 2.70 -10.20 -6.88
C GLU A 108 3.93 -9.38 -6.44
N ALA A 109 4.35 -9.49 -5.18
CA ALA A 109 5.61 -8.92 -4.72
C ALA A 109 6.84 -9.63 -5.33
N ASP A 110 6.76 -10.92 -5.68
CA ASP A 110 7.78 -11.58 -6.51
C ASP A 110 7.84 -10.98 -7.92
N ALA A 111 6.68 -10.69 -8.53
CA ALA A 111 6.62 -10.01 -9.82
C ALA A 111 7.27 -8.62 -9.75
N ILE A 112 6.96 -7.83 -8.72
CA ILE A 112 7.55 -6.50 -8.49
C ILE A 112 9.07 -6.61 -8.27
N TYR A 113 9.53 -7.58 -7.46
CA TYR A 113 10.95 -7.81 -7.19
C TYR A 113 11.76 -8.15 -8.45
N ALA A 114 11.17 -8.90 -9.40
CA ALA A 114 11.83 -9.21 -10.68
C ALA A 114 12.17 -7.96 -11.50
N PHE A 115 11.52 -6.82 -11.22
CA PHE A 115 11.75 -5.53 -11.85
C PHE A 115 12.26 -4.47 -10.87
N LYS A 116 12.92 -4.90 -9.78
CA LYS A 116 13.27 -4.04 -8.66
C LYS A 116 14.07 -2.78 -9.00
N GLU A 117 14.90 -2.87 -10.04
CA GLU A 117 15.71 -1.76 -10.55
C GLU A 117 14.89 -0.59 -11.11
N LYS A 118 13.57 -0.77 -11.33
CA LYS A 118 12.67 0.30 -11.77
C LYS A 118 12.18 1.20 -10.62
N PHE A 119 12.36 0.77 -9.37
CA PHE A 119 11.83 1.40 -8.16
C PHE A 119 12.94 2.08 -7.35
N ALA A 120 12.63 3.20 -6.72
CA ALA A 120 13.57 3.96 -5.90
C ALA A 120 13.62 3.46 -4.43
N VAL A 121 13.62 2.13 -4.24
CA VAL A 121 13.76 1.53 -2.91
C VAL A 121 15.25 1.42 -2.57
N GLU A 122 15.65 1.90 -1.40
CA GLU A 122 17.01 1.67 -0.89
C GLU A 122 17.41 0.20 -1.01
N GLU A 123 18.69 -0.11 -1.24
CA GLU A 123 19.19 -1.48 -1.46
C GLU A 123 18.74 -2.49 -0.37
N ARG A 124 18.52 -2.00 0.86
CA ARG A 124 18.03 -2.77 2.02
C ARG A 124 16.59 -2.45 2.41
N GLY A 125 15.81 -1.92 1.49
CA GLY A 125 14.39 -1.66 1.71
C GLY A 125 13.57 -2.94 1.80
N THR A 126 12.39 -2.80 2.37
CA THR A 126 11.41 -3.88 2.52
C THR A 126 10.06 -3.32 2.15
N ILE A 127 9.27 -4.07 1.38
CA ILE A 127 7.88 -3.71 1.07
C ILE A 127 6.90 -4.64 1.79
N TRP A 128 5.81 -4.07 2.29
CA TRP A 128 4.65 -4.83 2.75
C TRP A 128 3.99 -5.60 1.60
N THR A 129 3.45 -6.76 1.94
CA THR A 129 2.46 -7.48 1.11
C THR A 129 1.11 -7.47 1.81
N SER A 130 0.02 -7.75 1.10
CA SER A 130 -1.31 -7.96 1.66
C SER A 130 -1.51 -9.35 2.25
N THR A 131 -0.53 -10.25 2.11
CA THR A 131 -0.61 -11.59 2.69
C THR A 131 -0.27 -11.53 4.19
N GLU A 132 -1.30 -11.72 5.01
CA GLU A 132 -1.18 -11.84 6.46
C GLU A 132 -0.52 -13.17 6.85
N ALA A 133 0.40 -13.13 7.81
CA ALA A 133 1.05 -14.33 8.33
C ALA A 133 0.35 -14.85 9.59
N THR A 134 0.05 -13.95 10.53
CA THR A 134 -0.65 -14.20 11.80
C THR A 134 -1.41 -12.94 12.21
N GLY A 135 -2.13 -12.97 13.33
CA GLY A 135 -2.87 -11.79 13.80
C GLY A 135 -2.01 -10.54 14.03
N THR A 136 -0.73 -10.73 14.39
CA THR A 136 0.19 -9.63 14.67
C THR A 136 1.30 -9.49 13.64
N GLN A 137 1.35 -10.33 12.60
CA GLN A 137 2.41 -10.32 11.59
C GLN A 137 1.88 -10.40 10.16
N ALA A 138 2.58 -9.75 9.25
CA ALA A 138 2.32 -9.86 7.81
C ALA A 138 3.62 -10.17 7.05
N PHE A 139 3.48 -10.68 5.83
CA PHE A 139 4.64 -10.95 4.99
C PHE A 139 5.17 -9.67 4.34
N THR A 140 6.49 -9.58 4.27
CA THR A 140 7.21 -8.53 3.55
C THR A 140 8.21 -9.12 2.58
N LYS A 141 8.49 -8.41 1.49
CA LYS A 141 9.55 -8.75 0.53
C LYS A 141 10.79 -7.88 0.78
N TYR A 142 11.93 -8.50 1.06
CA TYR A 142 13.20 -7.81 1.27
C TYR A 142 13.93 -7.58 -0.05
N TRP A 143 14.35 -6.33 -0.32
CA TRP A 143 14.86 -5.92 -1.64
C TRP A 143 16.27 -6.40 -1.96
N TYR A 144 17.10 -6.59 -0.92
CA TYR A 144 18.46 -7.06 -1.12
C TYR A 144 18.47 -8.51 -1.60
N THR A 145 17.83 -9.43 -0.86
CA THR A 145 17.89 -10.88 -1.13
C THR A 145 16.68 -11.45 -1.86
N GLY A 146 15.55 -10.73 -1.88
CA GLY A 146 14.28 -11.28 -2.34
C GLY A 146 13.64 -12.25 -1.35
N ALA A 147 14.14 -12.37 -0.12
CA ALA A 147 13.51 -13.22 0.88
C ALA A 147 12.17 -12.63 1.39
N PHE A 148 11.27 -13.51 1.80
CA PHE A 148 10.09 -13.13 2.58
C PHE A 148 10.39 -13.23 4.07
N TYR A 149 9.90 -12.24 4.81
CA TYR A 149 9.94 -12.24 6.28
C TYR A 149 8.55 -12.01 6.85
N LYS A 150 8.33 -12.52 8.06
CA LYS A 150 7.14 -12.22 8.87
C LYS A 150 7.51 -11.08 9.81
N ASN A 151 7.07 -9.87 9.51
CA ASN A 151 7.34 -8.70 10.35
C ASN A 151 6.11 -8.32 11.15
N ALA A 152 6.31 -7.72 12.32
CA ALA A 152 5.19 -7.29 13.14
C ALA A 152 4.42 -6.18 12.43
N LYS A 153 3.09 -6.25 12.43
CA LYS A 153 2.24 -5.26 11.73
C LYS A 153 2.42 -3.82 12.26
N VAL A 154 2.97 -3.68 13.46
CA VAL A 154 3.32 -2.41 14.11
C VAL A 154 4.66 -1.82 13.62
N GLU A 155 5.45 -2.56 12.85
CA GLU A 155 6.66 -2.02 12.23
C GLU A 155 6.32 -1.20 10.99
N SER A 156 7.17 -0.24 10.64
CA SER A 156 6.99 0.58 9.45
C SER A 156 7.86 0.08 8.30
N HIS A 157 7.24 -0.27 7.17
CA HIS A 157 7.92 -0.65 5.94
C HIS A 157 7.40 0.15 4.75
N ASN A 158 8.13 0.10 3.64
CA ASN A 158 7.65 0.69 2.39
C ASN A 158 6.45 -0.12 1.88
N PHE A 159 5.77 0.41 0.88
CA PHE A 159 4.75 -0.31 0.14
C PHE A 159 4.74 0.20 -1.29
N VAL A 160 4.03 -0.53 -2.14
CA VAL A 160 3.63 -0.12 -3.49
C VAL A 160 2.19 -0.60 -3.68
N CYS A 161 1.48 0.00 -4.62
CA CYS A 161 0.20 -0.56 -5.07
C CYS A 161 0.39 -1.23 -6.42
N ILE A 162 -0.40 -2.25 -6.71
CA ILE A 162 -0.36 -2.97 -7.97
C ILE A 162 -1.79 -3.13 -8.50
N ARG A 163 -1.92 -3.22 -9.82
CA ARG A 163 -3.13 -3.65 -10.50
C ARG A 163 -2.79 -4.62 -11.62
N LYS A 164 -3.67 -5.57 -11.92
CA LYS A 164 -3.58 -6.42 -13.12
C LYS A 164 -4.07 -5.63 -14.32
N VAL A 165 -3.36 -5.75 -15.45
CA VAL A 165 -3.77 -5.17 -16.72
C VAL A 165 -4.43 -6.28 -17.52
N GLU A 166 -5.74 -6.14 -17.77
CA GLU A 166 -6.49 -6.99 -18.70
C GLU A 166 -6.04 -6.80 -20.15
#